data_AF-A0A4Y2CAF9-F1
#
_entry.id   AF-A0A4Y2CAF9-F1
#
_cell.length_a   1.000
_cell.length_b   1.000
_cell.length_c   1.000
_cell.angle_alpha   90.00
_cell.angle_beta   90.00
_cell.angle_gamma   90.00
#
_symmetry.space_group_name_H-M   'P 1'
#
loop_
_entity.id
_entity.type
_entity.pdbx_description
1 polymer ?
#
loop_
_entity_poly.entity_id
_entity_poly.type
_entity_poly.pdbx_seq_one_letter_code
_entity_poly.pdbx_strand_id
1 'polypeptide(L)'
;MARNHEKHYGKLNRLILWREKEEYEKKHPPRPRLDVLDTPDEIKKWIPSIKADLEFYLKKSQVICYSDEHIEESKVKVNNLEKEYKAFVRKLATLTPGKLDAVPWTNRPYKRKNDSMKIK
;
A
#
# COMPACT_ATOMS: atom_id res chain seq x y z
N MET A 1 -21.86 -9.92 38.61
CA MET A 1 -21.56 -9.26 37.32
C MET A 1 -20.35 -9.95 36.71
N ALA A 2 -20.49 -10.61 35.56
CA ALA A 2 -19.38 -11.26 34.86
C ALA A 2 -18.38 -10.20 34.33
N ARG A 3 -17.07 -10.49 34.39
CA ARG A 3 -16.02 -9.60 33.85
C ARG A 3 -16.16 -9.51 32.32
N ASN A 4 -15.83 -8.38 31.71
CA ASN A 4 -16.04 -8.15 30.25
C ASN A 4 -15.43 -9.23 29.35
N HIS A 5 -14.33 -9.87 29.75
CA HIS A 5 -13.74 -10.96 29.00
C HIS A 5 -14.66 -12.20 28.90
N GLU A 6 -15.44 -12.50 29.95
CA GLU A 6 -16.36 -13.64 30.00
C GLU A 6 -17.54 -13.45 29.04
N LYS A 7 -17.94 -12.18 28.83
CA LYS A 7 -19.03 -11.82 27.90
C LYS A 7 -18.67 -12.12 26.44
N HIS A 8 -17.38 -12.19 26.09
CA HIS A 8 -16.94 -12.54 24.73
C HIS A 8 -17.15 -14.03 24.40
N TYR A 9 -17.31 -14.91 25.40
CA TYR A 9 -17.54 -16.34 25.18
C TYR A 9 -19.02 -16.73 24.99
N GLY A 10 -19.94 -15.76 25.00
CA GLY A 10 -21.34 -16.01 24.63
C GLY A 10 -21.47 -16.39 23.15
N LYS A 11 -22.26 -17.42 22.82
CA LYS A 11 -22.47 -17.88 21.43
C LYS A 11 -22.88 -16.74 20.48
N LEU A 12 -23.78 -15.85 20.93
CA LEU A 12 -24.26 -14.70 20.15
C LEU A 12 -23.17 -13.64 19.96
N ASN A 13 -22.38 -13.35 21.00
CA ASN A 13 -21.31 -12.35 20.93
C ASN A 13 -20.20 -12.80 19.97
N ARG A 14 -19.85 -14.10 19.97
CA ARG A 14 -18.91 -14.66 18.98
C ARG A 14 -19.38 -14.47 17.54
N LEU A 15 -20.68 -14.66 17.27
CA LEU A 15 -21.23 -14.52 15.92
C LEU A 15 -21.21 -13.05 15.45
N ILE A 16 -21.52 -12.11 16.34
CA ILE A 16 -21.44 -10.67 16.04
C ILE A 16 -19.99 -10.26 15.77
N LEU A 17 -19.05 -10.62 16.64
CA LEU A 17 -17.63 -10.34 16.45
C LEU A 17 -17.08 -10.97 15.16
N TRP A 18 -17.55 -12.15 14.80
CA TRP A 18 -17.16 -12.80 13.55
C TRP A 18 -17.69 -12.04 12.32
N ARG A 19 -18.96 -11.62 12.34
CA ARG A 19 -19.53 -10.77 11.28
C ARG A 19 -18.80 -9.43 11.17
N GLU A 20 -18.52 -8.77 12.30
CA GLU A 20 -17.78 -7.51 12.32
C GLU A 20 -16.37 -7.67 11.74
N LYS A 21 -15.69 -8.78 12.07
CA LYS A 21 -14.39 -9.10 11.50
C LYS A 21 -14.47 -9.33 10.00
N GLU A 22 -15.45 -10.09 9.52
CA GLU A 22 -15.65 -10.34 8.08
C GLU A 22 -15.96 -9.04 7.32
N GLU A 23 -16.81 -8.18 7.88
CA GLU A 23 -17.10 -6.86 7.31
C GLU A 23 -15.87 -5.96 7.27
N TYR A 24 -15.05 -5.99 8.32
CA TYR A 24 -13.79 -5.26 8.39
C TYR A 24 -12.80 -5.75 7.32
N GLU A 25 -12.59 -7.06 7.23
CA GLU A 25 -11.71 -7.69 6.24
C GLU A 25 -12.18 -7.40 4.80
N LYS A 26 -13.49 -7.36 4.56
CA LYS A 26 -14.06 -6.98 3.27
C LYS A 26 -13.83 -5.50 2.91
N LYS A 27 -13.89 -4.61 3.91
CA LYS A 27 -13.61 -3.17 3.74
C LYS A 27 -12.12 -2.88 3.57
N HIS A 28 -11.27 -3.66 4.22
CA HIS A 28 -9.82 -3.52 4.24
C HIS A 28 -9.15 -4.78 3.67
N PRO A 29 -9.34 -5.07 2.37
CA PRO A 29 -8.76 -6.26 1.77
C PRO A 29 -7.23 -6.18 1.84
N PRO A 30 -6.55 -7.32 2.01
CA PRO A 30 -5.10 -7.36 1.98
C PRO A 30 -4.59 -6.88 0.62
N ARG A 31 -3.41 -6.26 0.62
CA ARG A 31 -2.77 -5.80 -0.61
C ARG A 31 -2.54 -7.01 -1.54
N PRO A 32 -3.00 -6.96 -2.80
CA PRO A 32 -2.79 -8.04 -3.75
C PRO A 32 -1.32 -8.13 -4.16
N ARG A 33 -0.90 -9.30 -4.64
CA ARG A 33 0.44 -9.50 -5.20
C ARG A 33 0.57 -8.68 -6.48
N LEU A 34 1.78 -8.17 -6.74
CA LEU A 34 2.09 -7.36 -7.92
C LEU A 34 1.66 -8.04 -9.22
N ASP A 35 1.85 -9.36 -9.32
CA ASP A 35 1.55 -10.15 -10.53
C ASP A 35 0.07 -10.11 -10.93
N VAL A 36 -0.84 -9.87 -9.98
CA VAL A 36 -2.29 -9.83 -10.22
C VAL A 36 -2.76 -8.46 -10.74
N LEU A 37 -1.96 -7.41 -10.53
CA LEU A 37 -2.33 -6.03 -10.85
C LEU A 37 -1.89 -5.64 -12.27
N ASP A 38 -2.79 -5.69 -13.25
CA ASP A 38 -2.43 -5.43 -14.66
C ASP A 38 -2.73 -4.01 -15.12
N THR A 39 -3.62 -3.29 -14.45
CA THR A 39 -3.99 -1.93 -14.84
C THR A 39 -3.20 -0.86 -14.05
N PRO A 40 -2.80 0.25 -14.70
CA PRO A 40 -2.11 1.35 -14.01
C PRO A 40 -2.93 1.97 -12.87
N ASP A 41 -4.25 2.03 -13.00
CA ASP A 41 -5.12 2.69 -12.02
C ASP A 41 -5.31 1.83 -10.77
N GLU A 42 -5.38 0.51 -10.91
CA GLU A 42 -5.37 -0.42 -9.77
C GLU A 42 -4.06 -0.30 -8.98
N ILE A 43 -2.92 -0.19 -9.66
CA ILE A 43 -1.62 -0.01 -9.00
C ILE A 43 -1.59 1.32 -8.24
N LYS A 44 -2.06 2.41 -8.87
CA LYS A 44 -2.13 3.74 -8.22
C LYS A 44 -3.01 3.75 -6.98
N LYS A 45 -4.11 2.98 -6.98
CA LYS A 45 -5.00 2.85 -5.82
C LYS A 45 -4.27 2.37 -4.57
N TRP A 46 -3.28 1.48 -4.72
CA TRP A 46 -2.57 0.87 -3.60
C TRP A 46 -1.37 1.67 -3.10
N ILE A 47 -0.82 2.58 -3.90
CA ILE A 47 0.34 3.41 -3.54
C ILE A 47 0.14 4.18 -2.22
N PRO A 48 -0.99 4.87 -1.98
CA PRO A 48 -1.24 5.57 -0.71
C PRO A 48 -1.25 4.63 0.50
N SER A 49 -1.75 3.40 0.35
CA SER A 49 -1.72 2.41 1.44
C SER A 49 -0.29 2.04 1.83
N ILE A 50 0.61 1.83 0.87
CA ILE A 50 2.03 1.53 1.16
C ILE A 50 2.68 2.69 1.92
N LYS A 51 2.37 3.93 1.52
CA LYS A 51 2.89 5.13 2.18
C LYS A 51 2.38 5.27 3.61
N ALA A 52 1.10 5.00 3.85
CA ALA A 52 0.52 5.03 5.19
C ALA A 52 1.19 3.99 6.12
N ASP A 53 1.43 2.77 5.62
CA ASP A 53 2.14 1.74 6.40
C ASP A 53 3.59 2.16 6.69
N LEU A 54 4.29 2.73 5.69
CA LEU A 54 5.65 3.24 5.85
C LEU A 54 5.70 4.31 6.94
N GLU A 55 4.80 5.30 6.89
CA GLU A 55 4.71 6.36 7.88
C GLU A 55 4.42 5.81 9.29
N PHE A 56 3.51 4.84 9.38
CA PHE A 56 3.17 4.18 10.63
C PHE A 56 4.38 3.49 11.26
N TYR A 57 5.09 2.64 10.52
CA TYR A 57 6.24 1.92 11.06
C TYR A 57 7.45 2.83 11.31
N LEU A 58 7.63 3.87 10.49
CA LEU A 58 8.65 4.88 10.73
C LEU A 58 8.41 5.61 12.06
N LYS A 59 7.17 6.09 12.28
CA LYS A 59 6.78 6.73 13.53
C LYS A 59 6.90 5.78 14.71
N LYS A 60 6.52 4.51 14.53
CA LYS A 60 6.67 3.47 15.56
C LYS A 60 8.13 3.29 15.97
N SER A 61 9.08 3.30 15.03
CA SER A 61 10.50 3.15 15.33
C SER A 61 11.13 4.32 16.09
N GLN A 62 10.49 5.49 16.08
CA GLN A 62 10.96 6.71 16.76
C GLN A 62 10.47 6.82 18.21
N VAL A 63 9.58 5.92 18.65
CA VAL A 63 9.02 5.96 20.00
C VAL A 63 10.04 5.41 21.00
N ILE A 64 10.38 6.25 21.99
CA ILE A 64 11.47 6.02 22.95
C ILE A 64 11.24 4.81 23.86
N CYS A 65 9.98 4.46 24.14
CA CYS A 65 9.63 3.40 25.08
C CYS A 65 9.55 1.98 24.49
N TYR A 66 9.84 1.80 23.20
CA TYR A 66 9.93 0.46 22.63
C TYR A 66 11.30 -0.16 22.89
N SER A 67 11.33 -1.48 23.08
CA SER A 67 12.60 -2.21 23.17
C SER A 67 13.31 -2.23 21.82
N ASP A 68 14.63 -2.43 21.86
CA ASP A 68 15.46 -2.51 20.66
C ASP A 68 14.98 -3.57 19.67
N GLU A 69 14.47 -4.70 20.16
CA GLU A 69 13.87 -5.76 19.35
C GLU A 69 12.68 -5.23 18.51
N HIS A 70 11.77 -4.48 19.14
CA HIS A 70 10.60 -3.90 18.45
C HIS A 70 11.00 -2.82 17.44
N ILE A 71 12.08 -2.08 17.72
CA ILE A 71 12.65 -1.10 16.80
C ILE A 71 13.22 -1.82 15.58
N GLU A 72 13.96 -2.91 15.79
CA GLU A 72 14.56 -3.68 14.70
C GLU A 72 13.51 -4.37 13.82
N GLU A 73 12.47 -4.95 14.41
CA GLU A 73 11.30 -5.45 13.67
C GLU A 73 10.66 -4.35 12.81
N SER A 74 10.55 -3.14 13.36
CA SER A 74 9.98 -2.00 12.64
C SER A 74 10.86 -1.59 11.47
N LYS A 75 12.19 -1.57 11.63
CA LYS A 75 13.14 -1.30 10.53
C LYS A 75 13.06 -2.35 9.42
N VAL A 76 12.97 -3.64 9.79
CA VAL A 76 12.81 -4.74 8.81
C VAL A 76 11.53 -4.54 8.01
N LYS A 77 10.42 -4.19 8.67
CA LYS A 77 9.14 -3.89 8.00
C LYS A 77 9.24 -2.69 7.08
N VAL A 78 9.89 -1.60 7.50
CA VAL A 78 10.12 -0.41 6.66
C VAL A 78 10.90 -0.78 5.40
N ASN A 79 11.98 -1.56 5.53
CA ASN A 79 12.79 -2.00 4.39
C ASN A 79 11.97 -2.85 3.40
N ASN A 80 11.14 -3.76 3.90
CA ASN A 80 10.27 -4.56 3.04
C ASN A 80 9.22 -3.71 2.32
N LEU A 81 8.58 -2.78 3.01
CA LEU A 81 7.62 -1.85 2.42
C LEU A 81 8.27 -0.90 1.40
N GLU A 82 9.52 -0.49 1.61
CA GLU A 82 10.28 0.31 0.66
C GLU A 82 10.55 -0.48 -0.64
N LYS A 83 10.94 -1.75 -0.52
CA LYS A 83 11.11 -2.66 -1.66
C LYS A 83 9.81 -2.85 -2.42
N GLU A 84 8.71 -3.08 -1.71
CA GLU A 84 7.37 -3.18 -2.30
C GLU A 84 6.99 -1.89 -3.03
N TYR A 85 7.13 -0.73 -2.40
CA TYR A 85 6.85 0.56 -3.02
C TYR A 85 7.64 0.75 -4.33
N LYS A 86 8.95 0.48 -4.29
CA LYS A 86 9.81 0.54 -5.49
C LYS A 86 9.33 -0.42 -6.57
N ALA A 87 8.90 -1.63 -6.22
CA ALA A 87 8.38 -2.60 -7.17
C ALA A 87 7.05 -2.14 -7.81
N PHE A 88 6.13 -1.57 -7.03
CA PHE A 88 4.88 -0.96 -7.53
C PHE A 88 5.17 0.19 -8.51
N VAL A 89 6.09 1.08 -8.16
CA VAL A 89 6.49 2.20 -9.03
C VAL A 89 7.12 1.69 -10.33
N ARG A 90 7.98 0.67 -10.27
CA ARG A 90 8.55 0.04 -11.47
C ARG A 90 7.47 -0.58 -12.35
N LYS A 91 6.53 -1.34 -11.78
CA LYS A 91 5.42 -1.95 -12.54
C LYS A 91 4.52 -0.88 -13.17
N LEU A 92 4.27 0.22 -12.46
CA LEU A 92 3.53 1.36 -13.01
C LEU A 92 4.27 1.98 -14.21
N ALA A 93 5.59 2.11 -14.11
CA ALA A 93 6.43 2.63 -15.19
C ALA A 93 6.44 1.71 -16.41
N THR A 94 6.44 0.39 -16.22
CA THR A 94 6.35 -0.58 -17.34
C THR A 94 5.00 -0.53 -18.05
N LEU A 95 3.90 -0.33 -17.31
CA LEU A 95 2.55 -0.30 -17.89
C LEU A 95 2.20 1.05 -18.55
N THR A 96 2.90 2.14 -18.21
CA THR A 96 2.65 3.47 -18.78
C THR A 96 3.87 4.05 -19.52
N PRO A 97 4.37 3.38 -20.57
CA PRO A 97 5.49 3.90 -21.34
C PRO A 97 5.08 5.23 -21.99
N GLY A 98 5.76 6.33 -21.61
CA GLY A 98 5.58 7.67 -22.22
C GLY A 98 4.55 8.61 -21.57
N LYS A 99 3.74 8.11 -20.61
CA LYS A 99 2.79 8.91 -19.80
C LYS A 99 3.33 9.31 -18.43
N LEU A 100 4.49 8.77 -18.00
CA LEU A 100 5.18 9.35 -16.86
C LEU A 100 5.56 10.78 -17.21
N ASP A 101 4.91 11.74 -16.54
CA ASP A 101 5.39 13.09 -16.48
C ASP A 101 6.82 13.02 -15.97
N ALA A 102 7.75 13.54 -16.78
CA ALA A 102 9.13 13.65 -16.34
C ALA A 102 9.10 14.42 -15.03
N VAL A 103 9.70 13.83 -14.00
CA VAL A 103 9.91 14.50 -12.73
C VAL A 103 10.50 15.88 -13.05
N PRO A 104 9.92 17.01 -12.57
CA PRO A 104 10.21 18.34 -13.11
C PRO A 104 11.69 18.73 -13.15
N TRP A 105 12.51 18.15 -12.28
CA TRP A 105 13.95 18.38 -12.18
C TRP A 105 14.82 17.33 -12.89
N THR A 106 14.22 16.40 -13.65
CA THR A 106 14.94 15.38 -14.42
C THR A 106 14.97 15.76 -15.89
N ASN A 107 16.14 15.60 -16.53
CA ASN A 107 16.36 15.99 -17.91
C ASN A 107 15.42 15.21 -18.85
N ARG A 108 14.43 15.89 -19.43
CA ARG A 108 13.39 15.26 -20.26
C ARG A 108 13.89 15.13 -21.69
N PRO A 109 13.85 13.95 -22.32
CA PRO A 109 14.12 13.85 -23.75
C PRO A 109 13.08 14.65 -24.53
N TYR A 110 13.53 15.40 -25.55
CA TYR A 110 12.64 16.16 -26.43
C TYR A 110 11.58 15.22 -27.04
N LYS A 111 10.29 15.49 -26.80
CA LYS A 111 9.20 14.74 -27.44
C LYS A 111 9.07 15.21 -28.88
N ARG A 112 9.19 14.30 -29.85
CA ARG A 112 8.84 14.60 -31.25
C ARG A 112 7.33 14.91 -31.30
N LYS A 113 6.99 16.03 -31.92
CA LYS A 113 5.61 16.36 -32.26
C LYS A 113 5.16 15.32 -33.29
N ASN A 114 4.22 14.45 -32.93
CA ASN A 114 3.58 13.58 -33.92
C ASN A 114 2.81 14.51 -34.86
N ASP A 115 3.37 14.79 -36.03
CA ASP A 115 2.63 15.36 -37.14
C ASP A 115 1.60 14.31 -37.55
N SER A 116 0.37 14.50 -37.08
CA SER A 116 -0.80 13.92 -37.73
C SER A 116 -0.91 14.58 -39.11
N MET A 117 -0.12 14.08 -40.07
CA MET A 117 -0.31 14.37 -41.49
C MET A 117 -1.71 13.87 -41.88
N LYS A 118 -2.68 14.77 -41.85
CA LYS A 118 -3.92 14.64 -42.62
C LYS A 118 -3.52 14.72 -44.09
N ILE A 119 -3.36 13.57 -44.73
CA ILE A 119 -3.35 13.49 -46.19
C ILE A 119 -4.81 13.65 -46.61
N LYS A 120 -5.10 14.75 -47.30
CA LYS A 120 -6.35 14.99 -48.03
C LYS A 120 -6.28 14.30 -49.39
#